data_AF-A0A9E3AV91-F1
#
_entry.id   AF-A0A9E3AV91-F1
#
_cell.length_a   1.000
_cell.length_b   1.000
_cell.length_c   1.000
_cell.angle_alpha   90.00
_cell.angle_beta   90.00
_cell.angle_gamma   90.00
#
_symmetry.space_group_name_H-M   'P 1'
#
loop_
_entity.id
_entity.type
_entity.pdbx_description
1 polymer ?
#
loop_
_entity_poly.entity_id
_entity_poly.type
_entity_poly.pdbx_seq_one_letter_code
_entity_poly.pdbx_strand_id
1 'polypeptide(L)'
;MLWALTAIALLAAAAQSLTATSYDAERRALDAAQAQSVLDAAVTRAVLGISDRRPRARWRVDGTARMFVFRDAAVRILVQDELGRVDLNAASAATIRQVFLGQGLELDAATRLSDRIADWREAPGPGRLNGGSDADYKAAGLAYVPRHGAFQTVEELRLVLGMTAS
;
A
#
# COMPACT_ATOMS: atom_id res chain seq x y z
N MET A 1 -28.93 58.00 4.22
CA MET A 1 -27.46 57.98 4.44
C MET A 1 -26.96 56.61 4.94
N LEU A 2 -27.66 55.90 5.83
CA LEU A 2 -27.25 54.57 6.34
C LEU A 2 -27.16 53.44 5.29
N TRP A 3 -27.98 53.46 4.25
CA TRP A 3 -28.01 52.42 3.21
C TRP A 3 -26.77 52.39 2.30
N ALA A 4 -26.10 53.53 2.12
CA ALA A 4 -24.88 53.61 1.32
C ALA A 4 -23.67 53.02 2.08
N LEU A 5 -23.63 53.23 3.40
CA LEU A 5 -22.57 52.70 4.26
C LEU A 5 -22.66 51.17 4.38
N THR A 6 -23.86 50.61 4.50
CA THR A 6 -24.04 49.15 4.54
C THR A 6 -23.68 48.51 3.20
N ALA A 7 -24.03 49.14 2.08
CA ALA A 7 -23.65 48.66 0.74
C ALA A 7 -22.11 48.65 0.55
N ILE A 8 -21.42 49.70 0.99
CA ILE A 8 -19.96 49.78 0.93
C ILE A 8 -19.29 48.75 1.85
N ALA A 9 -19.82 48.54 3.06
CA ALA A 9 -19.30 47.53 3.99
C ALA A 9 -19.45 46.10 3.44
N LEU A 10 -20.57 45.78 2.79
CA LEU A 10 -20.78 44.50 2.11
C LEU A 10 -19.79 44.29 0.95
N LEU A 11 -19.55 45.34 0.15
CA LEU A 11 -18.58 45.28 -0.94
C LEU A 11 -17.14 45.08 -0.42
N ALA A 12 -16.78 45.76 0.66
CA ALA A 12 -15.47 45.58 1.30
C ALA A 12 -15.29 44.16 1.86
N ALA A 13 -16.32 43.60 2.51
CA ALA A 13 -16.30 42.23 3.03
C ALA A 13 -16.19 41.18 1.91
N ALA A 14 -16.88 41.39 0.78
CA ALA A 14 -16.80 40.51 -0.40
C ALA A 14 -15.42 40.58 -1.08
N ALA A 15 -14.83 41.76 -1.20
CA ALA A 15 -13.46 41.92 -1.71
C ALA A 15 -12.42 41.25 -0.80
N GLN A 16 -12.60 41.33 0.52
CA GLN A 16 -11.72 40.71 1.50
C GLN A 16 -11.78 39.16 1.42
N SER A 17 -12.96 38.57 1.24
CA SER A 17 -13.12 37.12 1.11
C SER A 17 -12.51 36.58 -0.19
N LEU A 18 -12.65 37.31 -1.30
CA LEU A 18 -11.99 37.00 -2.58
C LEU A 18 -10.47 37.02 -2.45
N THR A 19 -9.92 38.05 -1.82
CA THR A 19 -8.46 38.21 -1.63
C THR A 19 -7.89 37.13 -0.71
N ALA A 20 -8.58 36.81 0.39
CA ALA A 20 -8.19 35.73 1.28
C ALA A 20 -8.18 34.37 0.57
N THR A 21 -9.17 34.10 -0.28
CA THR A 21 -9.25 32.86 -1.06
C THR A 21 -8.10 32.76 -2.08
N SER A 22 -7.76 33.86 -2.76
CA SER A 22 -6.62 33.91 -3.69
C SER A 22 -5.28 33.67 -2.98
N TYR A 23 -5.10 34.26 -1.81
CA TYR A 23 -3.89 34.11 -1.00
C TYR A 23 -3.69 32.65 -0.52
N ASP A 24 -4.76 32.02 -0.05
CA ASP A 24 -4.72 30.62 0.38
C ASP A 24 -4.48 29.67 -0.79
N ALA A 25 -5.05 29.95 -1.96
CA ALA A 25 -4.82 29.17 -3.17
C ALA A 25 -3.35 29.25 -3.64
N GLU A 26 -2.75 30.44 -3.60
CA GLU A 26 -1.35 30.66 -3.96
C GLU A 26 -0.39 29.96 -2.97
N ARG A 27 -0.65 30.06 -1.67
CA ARG A 27 0.12 29.31 -0.66
C ARG A 27 0.04 27.80 -0.85
N ARG A 28 -1.15 27.25 -1.12
CA ARG A 28 -1.32 25.82 -1.41
C ARG A 28 -0.54 25.39 -2.66
N ALA A 29 -0.50 26.23 -3.70
CA ALA A 29 0.26 25.95 -4.90
C ALA A 29 1.77 25.91 -4.62
N LEU A 30 2.27 26.82 -3.77
CA LEU A 30 3.66 26.83 -3.32
C LEU A 30 4.00 25.60 -2.47
N ASP A 31 3.16 25.25 -1.50
CA ASP A 31 3.35 24.07 -0.65
C ASP A 31 3.34 22.78 -1.49
N ALA A 32 2.41 22.67 -2.44
CA ALA A 32 2.33 21.53 -3.36
C ALA A 32 3.58 21.45 -4.26
N ALA A 33 4.06 22.58 -4.79
CA ALA A 33 5.27 22.63 -5.59
C ALA A 33 6.51 22.22 -4.77
N GLN A 34 6.59 22.64 -3.51
CA GLN A 34 7.65 22.22 -2.59
C GLN A 34 7.58 20.72 -2.31
N ALA A 35 6.39 20.18 -1.99
CA ALA A 35 6.19 18.75 -1.77
C ALA A 35 6.58 17.93 -3.01
N GLN A 36 6.18 18.37 -4.21
CA GLN A 36 6.56 17.72 -5.46
C GLN A 36 8.08 17.71 -5.65
N SER A 37 8.76 18.82 -5.36
CA SER A 37 10.23 18.87 -5.47
C SER A 37 10.93 17.88 -4.54
N VAL A 38 10.37 17.62 -3.34
CA VAL A 38 10.88 16.62 -2.40
C VAL A 38 10.65 15.21 -2.93
N LEU A 39 9.50 14.94 -3.55
CA LEU A 39 9.20 13.65 -4.20
C LEU A 39 10.13 13.38 -5.38
N ASP A 40 10.35 14.36 -6.24
CA ASP A 40 11.25 14.24 -7.39
C ASP A 40 12.69 13.98 -6.95
N ALA A 41 13.14 14.65 -5.88
CA ALA A 41 14.43 14.39 -5.24
C ALA A 41 14.49 12.97 -4.68
N ALA A 42 13.43 12.47 -4.06
CA ALA A 42 13.35 11.11 -3.52
C ALA A 42 13.49 10.05 -4.64
N VAL A 43 12.73 10.21 -5.72
CA VAL A 43 12.78 9.30 -6.89
C VAL A 43 14.17 9.31 -7.52
N THR A 44 14.71 10.51 -7.78
CA THR A 44 16.05 10.67 -8.35
C THR A 44 17.10 10.00 -7.46
N ARG A 45 17.00 10.21 -6.13
CA ARG A 45 17.93 9.61 -5.17
C ARG A 45 17.83 8.09 -5.13
N ALA A 46 16.63 7.54 -5.26
CA ALA A 46 16.40 6.10 -5.33
C ALA A 46 17.02 5.50 -6.59
N VAL A 47 16.77 6.08 -7.77
CA VAL A 47 17.32 5.63 -9.06
C VAL A 47 18.85 5.63 -9.03
N LEU A 48 19.46 6.69 -8.50
CA LEU A 48 20.92 6.78 -8.35
C LEU A 48 21.46 5.72 -7.38
N GLY A 49 20.76 5.46 -6.27
CA GLY A 49 21.13 4.43 -5.31
C GLY A 49 21.11 3.03 -5.91
N ILE A 50 20.06 2.69 -6.66
CA ILE A 50 19.90 1.37 -7.31
C ILE A 50 20.90 1.21 -8.47
N SER A 51 21.19 2.29 -9.20
CA SER A 51 22.06 2.28 -10.38
C SER A 51 23.56 2.42 -10.06
N ASP A 52 23.97 2.58 -8.79
CA ASP A 52 25.38 2.82 -8.44
C ASP A 52 26.26 1.62 -8.88
N ARG A 53 27.33 1.88 -9.64
CA ARG A 53 28.23 0.84 -10.16
C ARG A 53 29.07 0.16 -9.06
N ARG A 54 29.19 0.76 -7.88
CA ARG A 54 29.97 0.23 -6.75
C ARG A 54 29.09 -0.70 -5.90
N PRO A 55 29.41 -2.00 -5.77
CA PRO A 55 28.56 -2.95 -5.05
C PRO A 55 28.27 -2.56 -3.59
N ARG A 56 29.22 -1.90 -2.91
CA ARG A 56 29.07 -1.45 -1.52
C ARG A 56 28.17 -0.21 -1.35
N ALA A 57 28.02 0.60 -2.40
CA ALA A 57 27.22 1.82 -2.38
C ALA A 57 25.84 1.63 -3.02
N ARG A 58 25.68 0.56 -3.83
CA ARG A 58 24.43 0.19 -4.48
C ARG A 58 23.37 -0.17 -3.44
N TRP A 59 22.19 0.41 -3.60
CA TRP A 59 21.04 0.08 -2.77
C TRP A 59 20.51 -1.31 -3.13
N ARG A 60 20.17 -2.06 -2.09
CA ARG A 60 19.39 -3.30 -2.23
C ARG A 60 17.91 -2.93 -2.35
N VAL A 61 17.20 -3.67 -3.19
CA VAL A 61 15.75 -3.54 -3.43
C VAL A 61 14.96 -4.50 -2.54
N ASP A 62 15.33 -4.57 -1.26
CA ASP A 62 14.78 -5.48 -0.26
C ASP A 62 13.87 -4.80 0.77
N GLY A 63 13.47 -3.55 0.51
CA GLY A 63 12.64 -2.77 1.43
C GLY A 63 13.40 -2.10 2.57
N THR A 64 14.74 -2.21 2.64
CA THR A 64 15.52 -1.49 3.66
C THR A 64 15.34 0.02 3.55
N ALA A 65 14.88 0.65 4.63
CA ALA A 65 14.66 2.09 4.67
C ALA A 65 15.97 2.89 4.52
N ARG A 66 15.93 3.90 3.65
CA ARG A 66 17.02 4.86 3.42
C ARG A 66 16.52 6.26 3.77
N MET A 67 17.33 7.02 4.50
CA MET A 67 16.98 8.37 4.92
C MET A 67 17.98 9.37 4.39
N PHE A 68 17.48 10.53 3.98
CA PHE A 68 18.29 11.70 3.65
C PHE A 68 17.47 12.97 3.89
N VAL A 69 18.16 14.11 3.95
CA VAL A 69 17.52 15.42 4.08
C VAL A 69 17.61 16.15 2.75
N PHE A 70 16.51 16.76 2.33
CA PHE A 70 16.47 17.63 1.15
C PHE A 70 15.63 18.86 1.47
N ARG A 71 16.23 20.06 1.37
CA ARG A 71 15.58 21.35 1.68
C ARG A 71 14.84 21.30 3.03
N ASP A 72 15.56 20.89 4.07
CA ASP A 72 15.07 20.74 5.46
C ASP A 72 13.94 19.72 5.67
N ALA A 73 13.50 19.01 4.63
CA ALA A 73 12.58 17.89 4.73
C ALA A 73 13.35 16.57 4.93
N ALA A 74 12.99 15.83 5.98
CA ALA A 74 13.47 14.47 6.19
C ALA A 74 12.70 13.51 5.26
N VAL A 75 13.43 12.84 4.37
CA VAL A 75 12.86 11.92 3.39
C VAL A 75 13.23 10.48 3.76
N ARG A 76 12.23 9.60 3.79
CA ARG A 76 12.39 8.15 3.97
C ARG A 76 11.99 7.44 2.68
N ILE A 77 12.91 6.67 2.11
CA ILE A 77 12.69 5.86 0.90
C ILE A 77 12.77 4.38 1.26
N LEU A 78 11.80 3.59 0.78
CA LEU A 78 11.86 2.14 0.75
C LEU A 78 11.73 1.75 -0.72
N VAL A 79 12.64 0.89 -1.21
CA VAL A 79 12.55 0.35 -2.57
C VAL A 79 12.50 -1.16 -2.45
N GLN A 80 11.51 -1.77 -3.09
CA GLN A 80 11.33 -3.21 -3.11
C GLN A 80 11.15 -3.67 -4.55
N ASP A 81 11.75 -4.80 -4.88
CA ASP A 81 11.55 -5.43 -6.18
C ASP A 81 10.10 -5.92 -6.30
N GLU A 82 9.39 -5.44 -7.33
CA GLU A 82 8.05 -5.94 -7.69
C GLU A 82 8.13 -7.33 -8.33
N LEU A 83 9.24 -7.66 -9.00
CA LEU A 83 9.47 -8.98 -9.60
C LEU A 83 9.75 -10.06 -8.52
N GLY A 84 10.07 -9.63 -7.29
CA GLY A 84 10.18 -10.52 -6.13
C GLY A 84 8.86 -10.72 -5.38
N ARG A 85 7.79 -10.02 -5.75
CA ARG A 85 6.47 -10.19 -5.14
C ARG A 85 5.66 -11.22 -5.93
N VAL A 86 5.24 -12.27 -5.24
CA VAL A 86 4.31 -13.25 -5.81
C VAL A 86 2.92 -12.63 -5.85
N ASP A 87 2.36 -12.48 -7.05
CA ASP A 87 0.99 -12.01 -7.24
C ASP A 87 0.00 -12.99 -6.56
N LEU A 88 -0.61 -12.55 -5.47
CA LEU A 88 -1.55 -13.35 -4.68
C LEU A 88 -2.82 -13.75 -5.45
N ASN A 89 -3.14 -13.09 -6.56
CA ASN A 89 -4.32 -13.39 -7.38
C ASN A 89 -3.98 -14.28 -8.58
N ALA A 90 -2.78 -14.17 -9.15
CA ALA A 90 -2.37 -14.93 -10.32
C ALA A 90 -1.49 -16.16 -10.02
N ALA A 91 -0.73 -16.15 -8.93
CA ALA A 91 0.23 -17.21 -8.65
C ALA A 91 -0.43 -18.55 -8.35
N SER A 92 0.14 -19.64 -8.85
CA SER A 92 -0.33 -20.99 -8.54
C SER A 92 -0.15 -21.33 -7.04
N ALA A 93 -0.97 -22.23 -6.50
CA ALA A 93 -0.79 -22.73 -5.13
C ALA A 93 0.63 -23.32 -4.93
N ALA A 94 1.20 -23.97 -5.96
CA ALA A 94 2.56 -24.49 -5.92
C ALA A 94 3.61 -23.37 -5.78
N THR A 95 3.43 -22.24 -6.46
CA THR A 95 4.31 -21.07 -6.34
C THR A 95 4.24 -20.47 -4.94
N ILE A 96 3.04 -20.27 -4.41
CA ILE A 96 2.83 -19.73 -3.05
C ILE A 96 3.41 -20.68 -1.99
N ARG A 97 3.28 -22.00 -2.18
CA ARG A 97 3.92 -23.00 -1.31
C ARG A 97 5.44 -22.84 -1.28
N GLN A 98 6.10 -22.61 -2.42
CA GLN A 98 7.56 -22.38 -2.45
C GLN A 98 7.97 -21.13 -1.68
N VAL A 99 7.15 -20.07 -1.69
CA VAL A 99 7.39 -18.89 -0.87
C VAL A 99 7.38 -19.25 0.62
N PHE A 100 6.36 -19.98 1.07
CA PHE A 100 6.29 -20.40 2.48
C PHE A 100 7.45 -21.31 2.90
N LEU A 101 7.84 -22.26 2.05
CA LEU A 101 9.02 -23.10 2.28
C LEU A 101 10.29 -22.25 2.39
N GLY A 102 10.47 -21.26 1.51
CA GLY A 102 11.59 -20.32 1.56
C GLY A 102 11.63 -19.46 2.84
N GLN A 103 10.48 -19.24 3.48
CA GLN A 103 10.35 -18.56 4.77
C GLN A 103 10.50 -19.50 5.97
N GLY A 104 10.79 -20.79 5.76
CA GLY A 104 11.03 -21.76 6.83
C GLY A 104 9.79 -22.46 7.38
N LEU A 105 8.63 -22.39 6.70
CA LEU A 105 7.48 -23.20 7.07
C LEU A 105 7.70 -24.66 6.67
N GLU A 106 7.25 -25.58 7.51
CA GLU A 106 7.19 -27.01 7.20
C GLU A 106 6.30 -27.30 5.97
N LEU A 107 6.65 -28.32 5.19
CA LEU A 107 5.98 -28.65 3.93
C LEU A 107 4.45 -28.81 4.07
N ASP A 108 4.03 -29.45 5.15
CA ASP A 108 2.63 -29.66 5.48
C ASP A 108 1.90 -28.35 5.76
N ALA A 109 2.51 -27.45 6.53
CA ALA A 109 1.94 -26.15 6.83
C ALA A 109 1.88 -25.26 5.58
N ALA A 110 2.97 -25.24 4.80
CA ALA A 110 3.07 -24.51 3.54
C ALA A 110 2.00 -24.98 2.53
N THR A 111 1.77 -26.30 2.44
CA THR A 111 0.75 -26.89 1.55
C THR A 111 -0.67 -26.51 1.99
N ARG A 112 -0.97 -26.63 3.29
CA ARG A 112 -2.29 -26.23 3.81
C ARG A 112 -2.57 -24.75 3.57
N LEU A 113 -1.62 -23.86 3.86
CA LEU A 113 -1.82 -22.43 3.66
C LEU A 113 -1.94 -22.07 2.18
N SER A 114 -1.14 -22.67 1.29
CA SER A 114 -1.26 -22.41 -0.14
C SER A 114 -2.61 -22.84 -0.73
N ASP A 115 -3.14 -23.98 -0.29
CA ASP A 115 -4.44 -24.48 -0.75
C ASP A 115 -5.57 -23.56 -0.26
N ARG A 116 -5.51 -23.11 0.99
CA ARG A 116 -6.49 -22.17 1.56
C ARG A 116 -6.45 -20.78 0.95
N ILE A 117 -5.27 -20.28 0.56
CA ILE A 117 -5.15 -19.02 -0.19
C ILE A 117 -5.78 -19.16 -1.58
N ALA A 118 -5.60 -20.32 -2.22
CA ALA A 118 -6.20 -20.57 -3.53
C ALA A 118 -7.73 -20.69 -3.43
N ASP A 119 -8.25 -21.40 -2.43
CA ASP A 119 -9.69 -21.49 -2.17
C ASP A 119 -10.31 -20.14 -1.75
N TRP A 120 -9.56 -19.29 -1.03
CA TRP A 120 -10.01 -17.95 -0.64
C TRP A 120 -10.47 -17.12 -1.85
N ARG A 121 -9.71 -17.17 -2.94
CA ARG A 121 -9.91 -16.34 -4.13
C ARG A 121 -10.72 -17.01 -5.24
N GLU A 122 -11.03 -18.29 -5.11
CA GLU A 122 -11.74 -19.06 -6.14
C GLU A 122 -13.24 -19.13 -5.89
N ALA A 123 -14.01 -19.16 -6.98
CA ALA A 123 -15.45 -19.38 -6.91
C ALA A 123 -15.76 -20.72 -6.20
N PRO A 124 -16.90 -20.83 -5.51
CA PRO A 124 -17.27 -22.07 -4.83
C PRO A 124 -17.25 -23.26 -5.79
N GLY A 125 -16.60 -24.35 -5.38
CA GLY A 125 -16.41 -25.52 -6.21
C GLY A 125 -15.91 -26.72 -5.39
N PRO A 126 -15.53 -27.83 -6.05
CA PRO A 126 -14.84 -28.91 -5.36
C PRO A 126 -13.53 -28.34 -4.79
N GLY A 127 -13.48 -28.22 -3.46
CA GLY A 127 -12.35 -27.64 -2.75
C GLY A 127 -11.08 -28.48 -2.88
N ARG A 128 -9.94 -27.87 -2.57
CA ARG A 128 -8.66 -28.58 -2.49
C ARG A 128 -8.63 -29.50 -1.26
N LEU A 129 -7.79 -30.53 -1.30
CA LEU A 129 -7.65 -31.50 -0.19
C LEU A 129 -7.39 -30.82 1.17
N ASN A 130 -6.55 -29.78 1.17
CA ASN A 130 -6.24 -29.01 2.37
C ASN A 130 -6.82 -27.60 2.35
N GLY A 131 -7.84 -27.41 1.52
CA GLY A 131 -8.52 -26.15 1.26
C GLY A 131 -9.24 -25.57 2.47
N GLY A 132 -9.98 -24.50 2.24
CA GLY A 132 -10.78 -23.85 3.27
C GLY A 132 -12.14 -23.48 2.71
N SER A 133 -13.13 -24.31 2.98
CA SER A 133 -14.53 -24.10 2.58
C SER A 133 -15.28 -23.22 3.59
N ASP A 134 -16.44 -22.69 3.20
CA ASP A 134 -17.35 -21.98 4.10
C ASP A 134 -17.66 -22.78 5.38
N ALA A 135 -17.78 -24.09 5.26
CA ALA A 135 -18.03 -24.98 6.39
C ALA A 135 -16.84 -25.02 7.35
N ASP A 136 -15.61 -25.03 6.83
CA ASP A 136 -14.39 -25.02 7.65
C ASP A 136 -14.24 -23.71 8.42
N TYR A 137 -14.56 -22.58 7.79
CA TYR A 137 -14.54 -21.27 8.47
C TYR A 137 -15.60 -21.20 9.57
N LYS A 138 -16.82 -21.68 9.30
CA LYS A 138 -17.90 -21.77 10.29
C LYS A 138 -17.55 -22.71 11.43
N ALA A 139 -16.95 -23.86 11.14
CA ALA A 139 -16.50 -24.83 12.13
C ALA A 139 -15.36 -24.27 13.00
N ALA A 140 -14.53 -23.38 12.44
CA ALA A 140 -13.53 -22.62 13.19
C ALA A 140 -14.11 -21.45 14.01
N GLY A 141 -15.44 -21.24 13.99
CA GLY A 141 -16.13 -20.18 14.72
C GLY A 141 -15.95 -18.79 14.11
N LEU A 142 -15.49 -18.69 12.87
CA LEU A 142 -15.31 -17.41 12.18
C LEU A 142 -16.66 -16.90 11.67
N ALA A 143 -16.91 -15.60 11.84
CA ALA A 143 -18.14 -14.94 11.38
C ALA A 143 -18.14 -14.63 9.87
N TYR A 144 -17.08 -15.04 9.17
CA TYR A 144 -16.85 -14.78 7.75
C TYR A 144 -16.44 -16.07 7.06
N VAL A 145 -16.55 -16.07 5.73
CA VAL A 145 -16.21 -17.18 4.84
C VAL A 145 -15.15 -16.71 3.82
N PRO A 146 -14.56 -17.61 3.02
CA PRO A 146 -13.76 -17.23 1.86
C PRO A 146 -14.41 -16.14 1.02
N ARG A 147 -13.58 -15.26 0.44
CA ARG A 147 -14.08 -14.16 -0.41
C ARG A 147 -14.75 -14.66 -1.69
N HIS A 148 -14.31 -15.82 -2.17
CA HIS A 148 -14.67 -16.36 -3.48
C HIS A 148 -14.37 -15.41 -4.64
N GLY A 149 -13.27 -14.68 -4.51
CA GLY A 149 -12.82 -13.73 -5.52
C GLY A 149 -11.47 -13.12 -5.15
N ALA A 150 -10.84 -12.45 -6.10
CA ALA A 150 -9.49 -11.87 -5.95
C ALA A 150 -9.30 -11.08 -4.65
N PHE A 151 -8.16 -11.24 -3.99
CA PHE A 151 -7.74 -10.38 -2.88
C PHE A 151 -7.80 -8.91 -3.30
N GLN A 152 -8.47 -8.05 -2.51
CA GLN A 152 -8.46 -6.60 -2.75
C GLN A 152 -7.28 -5.91 -2.10
N THR A 153 -6.78 -6.52 -1.01
CA THR A 153 -5.68 -6.01 -0.20
C THR A 153 -4.82 -7.18 0.27
N VAL A 154 -3.54 -6.95 0.55
CA VAL A 154 -2.65 -8.00 1.09
C VAL A 154 -3.09 -8.36 2.51
N GLU A 155 -3.68 -7.41 3.22
CA GLU A 155 -4.21 -7.53 4.58
C GLU A 155 -5.26 -8.63 4.72
N GLU A 156 -6.03 -8.92 3.66
CA GLU A 156 -7.00 -10.02 3.63
C GLU A 156 -6.35 -11.41 3.83
N LEU A 157 -5.03 -11.56 3.64
CA LEU A 157 -4.34 -12.81 3.98
C LEU A 157 -4.52 -13.20 5.45
N ARG A 158 -4.70 -12.23 6.35
CA ARG A 158 -4.98 -12.51 7.78
C ARG A 158 -6.29 -13.25 8.00
N LEU A 159 -7.22 -13.14 7.04
CA LEU A 159 -8.53 -13.77 7.11
C LEU A 159 -8.46 -15.22 6.62
N VAL A 160 -7.41 -15.59 5.89
CA VAL A 160 -7.24 -16.98 5.42
C VAL A 160 -7.11 -17.91 6.62
N LEU A 161 -7.91 -18.97 6.62
CA LEU A 161 -7.99 -19.93 7.72
C LEU A 161 -6.61 -20.47 8.12
N GLY A 162 -6.24 -20.31 9.38
CA GLY A 162 -4.96 -20.77 9.93
C GLY A 162 -3.76 -19.88 9.62
N MET A 163 -3.94 -18.71 8.99
CA MET A 163 -2.90 -17.70 8.88
C MET A 163 -2.68 -17.02 10.24
N THR A 164 -1.44 -16.96 10.71
CA THR A 164 -1.06 -16.20 11.91
C THR A 164 -0.57 -14.82 11.51
N ALA A 165 -1.03 -13.77 12.18
CA ALA A 165 -0.49 -12.43 11.99
C ALA A 165 0.97 -12.40 12.47
N SER A 166 1.87 -12.03 11.57
CA SER A 166 3.27 -11.69 11.87
C SER A 166 3.40 -10.23 12.29
#